data_AF-A0AAV6FTB9-F1
#
_entry.id   AF-A0AAV6FTB9-F1
#
_cell.length_a   1.000
_cell.length_b   1.000
_cell.length_c   1.000
_cell.angle_alpha   90.00
_cell.angle_beta   90.00
_cell.angle_gamma   90.00
#
_symmetry.space_group_name_H-M   'P 1'
#
loop_
_entity.id
_entity.type
_entity.pdbx_description
1 polymer ?
#
loop_
_entity_poly.entity_id
_entity_poly.type
_entity_poly.pdbx_seq_one_letter_code
_entity_poly.pdbx_strand_id
1 'polypeptide(L)'
;MYSITSRLRIGIKEWANPNTQVTCVVRFFNGTHNVDYDDSVNGQLVPGMVDPDSYVNSAQTAKFAYSIFIAKSCLFGLFIFFFVRKISRGSKDKW
;
A
#
# COMPACT_ATOMS: atom_id res chain seq x y z
N MET A 1 7.45 -4.41 47.98
CA MET A 1 6.97 -4.33 46.58
C MET A 1 8.12 -3.79 45.76
N TYR A 2 8.61 -4.54 44.78
CA TYR A 2 9.74 -4.13 43.93
C TYR A 2 9.19 -3.55 42.62
N SER A 3 9.77 -2.45 42.15
CA SER A 3 9.39 -1.80 40.89
C SER A 3 10.61 -1.70 39.99
N ILE A 4 10.51 -2.24 38.77
CA ILE A 4 11.56 -2.21 37.76
C ILE A 4 10.94 -1.60 36.51
N THR A 5 11.58 -0.57 35.96
CA THR A 5 11.12 0.11 34.75
C THR A 5 12.11 -0.10 33.62
N SER A 6 11.64 -0.63 32.49
CA SER A 6 12.40 -0.65 31.23
C SER A 6 11.85 0.41 30.28
N ARG A 7 12.72 1.07 29.52
CA ARG A 7 12.34 2.06 28.49
C ARG A 7 12.96 1.67 27.16
N LEU A 8 12.12 1.38 26.18
CA LEU A 8 12.55 1.10 24.80
C LEU A 8 12.27 2.33 23.93
N ARG A 9 13.28 2.79 23.17
CA ARG A 9 13.13 3.83 22.15
C ARG A 9 13.09 3.19 20.77
N ILE A 10 12.02 3.43 20.04
CA ILE A 10 11.77 2.90 18.70
C ILE A 10 11.57 4.05 17.71
N GLY A 11 11.87 3.81 16.44
CA GLY A 11 11.62 4.78 15.39
C GLY A 11 10.12 5.01 15.19
N ILE A 12 9.71 6.25 14.91
CA ILE A 12 8.29 6.59 14.69
C ILE A 12 7.70 5.79 13.53
N LYS A 13 8.47 5.49 12.48
CA LYS A 13 8.03 4.66 11.35
C LYS A 13 7.70 3.22 11.74
N GLU A 14 8.46 2.66 12.69
CA GLU A 14 8.25 1.30 13.19
C GLU A 14 7.10 1.26 14.19
N TRP A 15 6.98 2.28 15.05
CA TRP A 15 5.86 2.44 15.98
C TRP A 15 4.52 2.71 15.29
N ALA A 16 4.54 3.48 14.21
CA ALA A 16 3.35 3.83 13.44
C ALA A 16 2.79 2.67 12.60
N ASN A 17 3.48 1.52 12.57
CA ASN A 17 3.01 0.33 11.88
C ASN A 17 2.14 -0.52 12.83
N PRO A 18 0.86 -0.76 12.52
CA PRO A 18 -0.02 -1.58 13.35
C PRO A 18 0.41 -3.05 13.43
N ASN A 19 1.25 -3.51 12.50
CA ASN A 19 1.81 -4.86 12.51
C ASN A 19 3.04 -5.00 13.42
N THR A 20 3.55 -3.90 13.98
CA THR A 20 4.66 -3.97 14.94
C THR A 20 4.12 -4.28 16.33
N GLN A 21 4.55 -5.39 16.91
CA GLN A 21 4.25 -5.76 18.30
C GLN A 21 5.51 -5.61 19.16
N VAL A 22 5.38 -4.89 20.28
CA VAL A 22 6.45 -4.69 21.26
C VAL A 22 6.09 -5.45 22.52
N THR A 23 6.88 -6.48 22.83
CA THR A 23 6.67 -7.32 24.02
C THR A 23 7.75 -7.03 25.07
N CYS A 24 7.31 -6.73 26.29
CA CYS A 24 8.16 -6.65 27.45
C CYS A 24 8.15 -8.00 28.16
N VAL A 25 9.28 -8.70 28.22
CA VAL A 25 9.41 -9.99 28.93
C VAL A 25 10.29 -9.80 30.16
N VAL A 26 9.73 -10.07 31.32
CA VAL A 26 10.42 -10.02 32.61
C VAL A 26 10.62 -11.44 33.12
N ARG A 27 11.88 -11.82 33.35
CA ARG A 27 12.22 -13.10 33.98
C ARG A 27 12.46 -12.88 35.46
N PHE A 28 11.62 -13.47 36.30
CA PHE A 28 11.71 -13.36 37.76
C PHE A 28 12.11 -14.70 38.38
N PHE A 29 13.15 -14.71 39.21
CA PHE A 29 13.56 -15.91 39.94
C PHE A 29 12.81 -16.01 41.26
N ASN A 30 11.95 -17.03 41.41
CA ASN A 30 11.13 -17.24 42.61
C ASN A 30 11.81 -18.16 43.65
N GLY A 31 13.15 -18.14 43.72
CA GLY A 31 13.93 -18.95 44.66
C GLY A 31 14.19 -20.41 44.25
N THR A 32 13.37 -20.98 43.35
CA THR A 32 13.56 -22.36 42.84
C THR A 32 13.76 -22.40 41.32
N HIS A 33 12.97 -21.63 40.57
CA HIS A 33 13.04 -21.54 39.11
C HIS A 33 12.73 -20.13 38.63
N ASN A 34 13.10 -19.84 37.39
CA ASN A 34 12.75 -18.59 36.71
C ASN A 34 11.33 -18.70 36.14
N VAL A 35 10.53 -17.67 36.36
CA VAL A 35 9.19 -17.50 35.79
C VAL A 35 9.22 -16.29 34.88
N ASP A 36 8.75 -16.46 33.65
CA ASP A 36 8.68 -15.41 32.65
C ASP A 36 7.27 -14.78 32.72
N TYR A 37 7.22 -13.44 32.77
CA TYR A 37 6.00 -12.64 32.68
C TYR A 37 6.14 -11.70 31.49
N ASP A 38 5.25 -11.82 30.52
CA ASP A 38 5.23 -10.98 29.34
C ASP A 38 4.00 -10.07 29.29
N ASP A 39 4.19 -8.88 28.73
CA ASP A 39 3.12 -7.97 28.38
C ASP A 39 3.42 -7.35 27.01
N SER A 40 2.40 -7.19 26.18
CA SER A 40 2.56 -6.79 24.78
C SER A 40 1.73 -5.57 24.42
N VAL A 41 2.34 -4.67 23.67
CA VAL A 41 1.72 -3.46 23.13
C VAL A 41 1.91 -3.40 21.63
N ASN A 42 0.84 -3.08 20.91
CA ASN A 42 0.88 -2.93 19.46
C ASN A 42 1.19 -1.48 19.07
N GLY A 43 1.86 -1.30 17.94
CA GLY A 43 2.05 -0.01 17.31
C GLY A 43 0.71 0.63 16.96
N GLN A 44 0.66 1.96 17.02
CA GLN A 44 -0.56 2.72 16.76
C GLN A 44 -0.35 3.67 15.58
N LEU A 45 -1.35 3.76 14.72
CA LEU A 45 -1.39 4.74 13.64
C LEU A 45 -1.30 6.15 14.23
N VAL A 46 -0.24 6.88 13.87
CA VAL A 46 -0.03 8.26 14.30
C VAL A 46 -0.77 9.19 13.31
N PRO A 47 -1.71 10.04 13.76
CA PRO A 47 -2.41 10.97 12.89
C PRO A 47 -1.41 11.88 12.15
N GLY A 48 -1.40 11.82 10.82
CA GLY A 48 -0.50 12.62 9.97
C GLY A 48 0.62 11.84 9.27
N MET A 49 0.82 10.56 9.59
CA MET A 49 1.63 9.66 8.75
C MET A 49 0.72 9.03 7.69
N VAL A 50 1.05 9.26 6.41
CA VAL A 50 0.32 8.69 5.28
C VAL A 50 0.43 7.17 5.35
N ASP A 51 -0.71 6.52 5.54
CA ASP A 51 -0.81 5.08 5.61
C ASP A 51 -0.47 4.47 4.23
N PRO A 52 0.51 3.56 4.12
CA PRO A 52 0.89 2.96 2.84
C PRO A 52 -0.27 2.25 2.15
N ASP A 53 -1.26 1.73 2.89
CA ASP A 53 -2.41 1.03 2.32
C ASP A 53 -3.38 2.00 1.62
N SER A 54 -3.48 3.22 2.13
CA SER A 54 -4.26 4.28 1.48
C SER A 54 -3.61 4.76 0.16
N TYR A 55 -2.27 4.76 0.11
CA TYR A 55 -1.51 5.17 -1.07
C TYR A 55 -1.65 4.15 -2.22
N VAL A 56 -1.57 2.85 -1.93
CA VAL A 56 -1.70 1.82 -2.98
C VAL A 56 -3.09 1.78 -3.59
N ASN A 57 -4.14 1.99 -2.79
CA ASN A 57 -5.51 2.01 -3.29
C ASN A 57 -5.77 3.24 -4.17
N SER A 58 -5.27 4.41 -3.76
CA SER A 58 -5.34 5.65 -4.55
C SER A 58 -4.53 5.57 -5.85
N ALA A 59 -3.37 4.89 -5.84
CA ALA A 59 -2.58 4.66 -7.05
C ALA A 59 -3.28 3.70 -8.02
N GLN A 60 -4.14 2.79 -7.52
CA GLN A 60 -4.85 1.82 -8.34
C GLN A 60 -5.99 2.45 -9.15
N THR A 61 -6.74 3.40 -8.57
CA THR A 61 -7.76 4.17 -9.30
C THR A 61 -7.17 5.03 -10.42
N ALA A 62 -6.00 5.64 -10.20
CA ALA A 62 -5.29 6.38 -11.24
C ALA A 62 -4.92 5.48 -12.44
N LYS A 63 -4.45 4.24 -12.18
CA LYS A 63 -4.09 3.28 -13.25
C LYS A 63 -5.28 2.92 -14.15
N PHE A 64 -6.46 2.73 -13.58
CA PHE A 64 -7.67 2.44 -14.36
C PHE A 64 -8.12 3.62 -15.21
N ALA A 65 -7.93 4.87 -14.75
CA ALA A 65 -8.26 6.04 -15.54
C ALA A 65 -7.39 6.16 -16.80
N TYR A 66 -6.07 5.95 -16.67
CA TYR A 66 -5.15 5.97 -17.82
C TYR A 66 -5.43 4.85 -18.82
N SER A 67 -5.77 3.65 -18.37
CA SER A 67 -6.07 2.53 -19.29
C SER A 67 -7.32 2.80 -20.13
N ILE A 68 -8.38 3.37 -19.54
CA ILE A 68 -9.61 3.76 -20.25
C ILE A 68 -9.31 4.86 -21.28
N PHE A 69 -8.52 5.87 -20.91
CA PHE A 69 -8.16 6.97 -21.81
C PHE A 69 -7.37 6.49 -23.04
N ILE A 70 -6.39 5.60 -22.82
CA ILE A 70 -5.59 5.00 -23.90
C ILE A 70 -6.48 4.13 -24.80
N ALA A 71 -7.32 3.27 -24.22
CA ALA A 71 -8.22 2.40 -24.99
C ALA A 71 -9.19 3.20 -25.87
N LYS A 72 -9.79 4.27 -25.32
CA LYS A 72 -10.66 5.18 -26.06
C LYS A 72 -9.93 5.83 -27.24
N SER A 73 -8.69 6.28 -27.03
CA SER A 73 -7.87 6.92 -28.06
C SER A 73 -7.48 5.95 -29.19
N CYS A 74 -7.12 4.70 -28.85
CA CYS A 74 -6.81 3.66 -29.84
C CYS A 74 -8.03 3.29 -30.71
N LEU A 75 -9.22 3.19 -30.12
CA LEU A 75 -10.45 2.90 -30.87
C LEU A 75 -10.77 3.98 -31.90
N PHE A 76 -10.63 5.26 -31.52
CA PHE A 76 -10.82 6.36 -32.47
C PHE A 76 -9.75 6.36 -33.59
N GLY A 77 -8.49 6.06 -33.25
CA GLY A 77 -7.42 5.92 -34.24
C GLY A 77 -7.72 4.83 -35.29
N LEU A 78 -8.15 3.65 -34.84
CA LEU A 78 -8.54 2.54 -35.73
C LEU A 78 -9.77 2.88 -36.57
N PHE A 79 -10.76 3.57 -35.97
CA PHE A 79 -11.98 3.99 -36.67
C PHE A 79 -11.69 4.94 -37.83
N ILE A 80 -10.90 5.99 -37.57
CA ILE A 80 -10.50 6.95 -38.61
C ILE A 80 -9.64 6.25 -39.68
N PHE A 81 -8.68 5.42 -39.29
CA PHE A 81 -7.84 4.69 -40.23
C PHE A 81 -8.67 3.80 -41.16
N PHE A 82 -9.64 3.07 -40.62
CA PHE A 82 -10.55 2.24 -41.41
C PHE A 82 -11.38 3.09 -42.39
N PHE A 83 -11.92 4.22 -41.93
CA PHE A 83 -12.69 5.15 -42.76
C PHE A 83 -11.88 5.72 -43.92
N VAL A 84 -10.68 6.24 -43.64
CA VAL A 84 -9.77 6.78 -44.68
C VAL A 84 -9.41 5.70 -45.70
N ARG A 85 -9.08 4.49 -45.23
CA ARG A 85 -8.71 3.38 -46.13
C ARG A 85 -9.87 2.94 -47.02
N LYS A 86 -11.11 3.00 -46.51
CA LYS A 86 -12.32 2.74 -47.30
C LYS A 86 -12.54 3.81 -48.38
N ILE A 87 -12.39 5.08 -48.03
CA ILE A 87 -12.54 6.20 -48.98
C ILE A 87 -11.45 6.19 -50.05
N SER A 88 -10.18 5.99 -49.68
CA SER A 88 -9.08 5.89 -50.66
C SER A 88 -9.21 4.68 -51.59
N ARG A 89 -9.86 3.59 -51.16
CA ARG A 89 -10.14 2.44 -52.03
C ARG A 89 -11.24 2.72 -53.04
N GLY A 90 -12.29 3.44 -52.62
CA GLY A 90 -13.41 3.89 -53.46
C GLY A 90 -13.11 5.06 -54.40
N SER A 91 -11.88 5.58 -54.37
CA SER A 91 -11.36 6.58 -55.32
C SER A 91 -10.38 5.97 -56.34
N LYS A 92 -9.74 4.84 -55.99
CA LYS A 92 -8.76 4.15 -56.85
C LYS A 92 -9.39 3.24 -57.92
N ASP A 93 -10.67 2.95 -57.77
CA ASP A 93 -11.54 2.17 -58.66
C ASP A 93 -12.27 3.06 -59.69
N LYS A 94 -11.98 4.37 -59.74
CA LYS A 94 -12.53 5.34 -60.71
C LYS A 94 -11.51 5.90 -61.71
N TRP A 95 -10.32 5.30 -61.81
CA TRP A 95 -9.31 5.62 -62.83
C TRP A 95 -8.83 4.34 -63.50
#